data_AF-A0A4P7ZWX6-F1
#
_entry.id   AF-A0A4P7ZWX6-F1
#
_cell.length_a   1.000
_cell.length_b   1.000
_cell.length_c   1.000
_cell.angle_alpha   90.00
_cell.angle_beta   90.00
_cell.angle_gamma   90.00
#
_symmetry.space_group_name_H-M   'P 1'
#
loop_
_entity.id
_entity.type
_entity.pdbx_description
1 polymer ?
#
loop_
_entity_poly.entity_id
_entity_poly.type
_entity_poly.pdbx_seq_one_letter_code
_entity_poly.pdbx_strand_id
1 'polypeptide(L)'
;MHLRIYTLENSCYNPQRKKADIAMTSSLSISSIEEKYLNQVSGLLPHFSRQLNAYRFQCPYCQLSSKNHRGRTVTPSGCKGFFYSNGNALNFKCHRCGTGKQFHNFLEDHFPSVFLEYVAERDGLGLTGKGTNAPTLSNAAQRVSGRVTAAFAGELVESGSGIEKTDCKAAGDSAATSQNQVISGPIQPAITKLPRLTPQQQAGCSARLAHKVKQHQKLRQRDPAAPYLQD
;
A
#
# COMPACT_ATOMS: atom_id res chain seq x y z
N MET A 1 -19.38 5.36 -48.93
CA MET A 1 -18.08 4.89 -48.40
C MET A 1 -17.20 6.11 -48.12
N HIS A 2 -17.29 6.68 -46.91
CA HIS A 2 -16.54 7.87 -46.50
C HIS A 2 -15.25 7.42 -45.80
N LEU A 3 -14.11 7.53 -46.47
CA LEU A 3 -12.78 7.33 -45.85
C LEU A 3 -12.33 8.67 -45.27
N ARG A 4 -12.40 8.83 -43.95
CA ARG A 4 -11.72 9.90 -43.21
C ARG A 4 -10.28 9.47 -42.96
N ILE A 5 -9.33 10.12 -43.64
CA ILE A 5 -7.91 10.02 -43.34
C ILE A 5 -7.63 10.94 -42.14
N TYR A 6 -7.12 10.36 -41.05
CA TYR A 6 -6.71 11.09 -39.86
C TYR A 6 -5.36 11.80 -40.08
N THR A 7 -5.31 13.03 -39.62
CA THR A 7 -4.15 13.92 -39.55
C THR A 7 -3.01 13.33 -38.70
N LEU A 8 -1.80 13.27 -39.26
CA LEU A 8 -0.56 13.15 -38.50
C LEU A 8 0.01 14.56 -38.32
N GLU A 9 -0.22 15.15 -37.15
CA GLU A 9 0.46 16.38 -36.75
C GLU A 9 1.87 16.06 -36.26
N ASN A 10 2.84 16.62 -36.98
CA ASN A 10 4.24 16.71 -36.62
C ASN A 10 4.40 17.54 -35.34
N SER A 11 4.79 16.90 -34.23
CA SER A 11 5.41 17.61 -33.11
C SER A 11 6.93 17.47 -33.23
N CYS A 12 7.58 18.56 -33.64
CA CYS A 12 9.00 18.69 -33.83
C CYS A 12 9.79 18.34 -32.55
N TYR A 13 10.61 17.29 -32.63
CA TYR A 13 11.61 16.91 -31.64
C TYR A 13 12.78 17.92 -31.68
N ASN A 14 12.98 18.68 -30.59
CA ASN A 14 14.09 19.63 -30.45
C ASN A 14 15.17 19.08 -29.48
N PRO A 15 16.34 18.63 -29.98
CA PRO A 15 17.38 18.02 -29.17
C PRO A 15 18.21 18.99 -28.32
N GLN A 16 18.07 20.33 -28.49
CA GLN A 16 18.86 21.32 -27.74
C GLN A 16 18.28 21.66 -26.36
N ARG A 17 17.03 21.28 -26.07
CA ARG A 17 16.37 21.56 -24.78
C ARG A 17 16.91 20.71 -23.63
N LYS A 18 17.42 19.50 -23.92
CA LYS A 18 17.93 18.57 -22.89
C LYS A 18 19.15 19.07 -22.12
N LYS A 19 19.98 19.95 -22.68
CA LYS A 19 21.15 20.49 -21.96
C LYS A 19 20.77 21.54 -20.92
N ALA A 20 19.69 22.29 -21.14
CA ALA A 20 19.15 23.23 -20.15
C ALA A 20 18.29 22.53 -19.09
N ASP A 21 17.57 21.47 -19.47
CA ASP A 21 16.72 20.71 -18.54
C ASP A 21 17.53 19.87 -17.52
N ILE A 22 18.78 19.51 -17.84
CA ILE A 22 19.69 18.83 -16.90
C ILE A 22 20.22 19.81 -15.83
N ALA A 23 20.37 21.10 -16.15
CA ALA A 23 20.93 22.12 -15.25
C ALA A 23 19.90 22.77 -14.31
N MET A 24 18.60 22.45 -14.43
CA MET A 24 17.51 22.99 -13.60
C MET A 24 16.83 21.93 -12.72
N THR A 25 17.53 20.83 -12.43
CA THR A 25 17.07 19.78 -11.50
C THR A 25 17.31 20.12 -10.01
N SER A 26 17.75 21.34 -9.69
CA SER A 26 18.17 21.77 -8.35
C SER A 26 17.09 22.42 -7.47
N SER A 27 15.79 22.23 -7.76
CA SER A 27 14.72 22.86 -6.96
C SER A 27 13.61 21.91 -6.50
N LEU A 28 13.98 20.71 -6.05
CA LEU A 28 13.17 19.97 -5.08
C LEU A 28 13.98 19.83 -3.80
N SER A 29 13.52 20.44 -2.70
CA SER A 29 14.07 20.29 -1.34
C SER A 29 13.76 18.91 -0.75
N ILE A 30 14.01 17.84 -1.51
CA ILE A 30 14.05 16.47 -1.00
C ILE A 30 15.34 16.36 -0.19
N SER A 31 15.29 15.78 1.02
CA SER A 31 16.53 15.61 1.77
C SER A 31 17.48 14.68 1.01
N SER A 32 18.78 15.00 1.01
CA SER A 32 19.81 14.30 0.22
C SER A 32 19.78 12.76 0.42
N ILE A 33 19.40 12.32 1.62
CA ILE A 33 19.25 10.90 1.98
C ILE A 33 18.08 10.26 1.22
N GLU A 34 16.92 10.91 1.14
CA GLU A 34 15.73 10.35 0.47
C GLU A 34 15.99 10.18 -1.02
N GLU A 35 16.64 11.14 -1.67
CA GLU A 35 16.97 11.03 -3.11
C GLU A 35 17.98 9.91 -3.37
N LYS A 36 18.99 9.73 -2.50
CA LYS A 36 19.96 8.63 -2.59
C LYS A 36 19.26 7.27 -2.60
N TYR A 37 18.42 7.01 -1.60
CA TYR A 37 17.73 5.72 -1.48
C TYR A 37 16.61 5.55 -2.52
N LEU A 38 15.96 6.63 -2.94
CA LEU A 38 15.01 6.60 -4.05
C LEU A 38 15.69 6.18 -5.36
N ASN A 39 16.88 6.73 -5.64
CA ASN A 39 17.65 6.36 -6.82
C ASN A 39 18.10 4.90 -6.77
N GLN A 40 18.47 4.38 -5.59
CA GLN A 40 18.81 2.96 -5.40
C GLN A 40 17.63 2.03 -5.73
N VAL A 41 16.41 2.36 -5.28
CA VAL A 41 15.23 1.53 -5.56
C VAL A 41 14.59 1.80 -6.93
N SER A 42 14.97 2.88 -7.62
CA SER A 42 14.33 3.31 -8.87
C SER A 42 14.34 2.23 -9.96
N GLY A 43 15.42 1.45 -10.07
CA GLY A 43 15.54 0.35 -11.03
C GLY A 43 14.67 -0.87 -10.70
N LEU A 44 14.24 -1.01 -9.44
CA LEU A 44 13.38 -2.10 -8.98
C LEU A 44 11.89 -1.77 -9.15
N LEU A 45 11.54 -0.50 -9.35
CA LEU A 45 10.17 -0.04 -9.47
C LEU A 45 9.69 -0.12 -10.94
N PRO A 46 8.59 -0.84 -11.24
CA PRO A 46 8.11 -0.99 -12.61
C PRO A 46 7.62 0.36 -13.19
N HIS A 47 7.98 0.61 -14.45
CA HIS A 47 7.61 1.83 -15.19
C HIS A 47 7.99 3.13 -14.46
N PHE A 48 9.15 3.14 -13.79
CA PHE A 48 9.66 4.32 -13.11
C PHE A 48 9.93 5.46 -14.09
N SER A 49 9.42 6.64 -13.75
CA SER A 49 9.59 7.87 -14.52
C SER A 49 9.76 9.05 -13.57
N ARG A 50 10.92 9.71 -13.65
CA ARG A 50 11.17 10.98 -12.96
C ARG A 50 10.46 12.11 -13.68
N GLN A 51 9.62 12.84 -12.97
CA GLN A 51 8.99 14.08 -13.41
C GLN A 51 9.54 15.24 -12.57
N LEU A 52 9.31 16.47 -13.01
CA LEU A 52 9.81 17.68 -12.35
C LEU A 52 9.42 17.79 -10.87
N ASN A 53 8.20 17.35 -10.50
CA ASN A 53 7.65 17.53 -9.15
C ASN A 53 7.30 16.20 -8.45
N ALA A 54 7.49 15.06 -9.12
CA ALA A 54 7.08 13.77 -8.60
C ALA A 54 7.80 12.62 -9.31
N TYR A 55 7.90 11.48 -8.65
CA TYR A 55 8.41 10.25 -9.25
C TYR A 55 7.26 9.30 -9.46
N ARG A 56 6.96 8.94 -10.71
CA ARG A 56 5.80 8.10 -11.08
C ARG A 56 6.25 6.68 -11.35
N PHE A 57 5.46 5.70 -10.93
CA PHE A 57 5.73 4.28 -11.15
C PHE A 57 4.44 3.46 -10.95
N GLN A 58 4.48 2.19 -11.29
CA GLN A 58 3.35 1.29 -11.05
C GLN A 58 3.22 0.98 -9.56
N CYS A 59 2.03 1.16 -8.99
CA CYS A 59 1.82 0.97 -7.55
C CYS A 59 1.93 -0.52 -7.15
N PRO A 60 2.90 -0.92 -6.31
CA PRO A 60 3.05 -2.32 -5.88
C PRO A 60 1.88 -2.79 -5.02
N TYR A 61 1.30 -1.93 -4.17
CA TYR A 61 0.13 -2.30 -3.36
C TYR A 61 -1.11 -2.65 -4.19
N CYS A 62 -1.28 -2.03 -5.37
CA CYS A 62 -2.40 -2.37 -6.24
C CYS A 62 -2.19 -3.70 -6.97
N GLN A 63 -0.95 -4.17 -7.10
CA GLN A 63 -0.69 -5.49 -7.69
C GLN A 63 -1.15 -6.58 -6.72
N LEU A 64 -1.02 -6.34 -5.42
CA LEU A 64 -1.57 -7.23 -4.39
C LEU A 64 -3.09 -7.07 -4.22
N SER A 65 -3.59 -5.84 -4.21
CA SER A 65 -5.02 -5.57 -4.05
C SER A 65 -5.73 -5.39 -5.39
N SER A 66 -6.49 -6.41 -5.80
CA SER A 66 -7.34 -6.36 -7.00
C SER A 66 -8.48 -5.34 -6.92
N LYS A 67 -8.72 -4.70 -5.77
CA LYS A 67 -9.79 -3.71 -5.55
C LYS A 67 -9.24 -2.38 -5.02
N ASN A 68 -9.91 -1.27 -5.35
CA ASN A 68 -9.62 0.06 -4.79
C ASN A 68 -10.34 0.30 -3.45
N HIS A 69 -10.07 1.44 -2.80
CA HIS A 69 -10.77 1.88 -1.59
C HIS A 69 -12.30 1.97 -1.71
N ARG A 70 -12.85 2.04 -2.95
CA ARG A 70 -14.29 2.02 -3.24
C ARG A 70 -14.81 0.63 -3.61
N GLY A 71 -14.03 -0.43 -3.40
CA GLY A 71 -14.38 -1.82 -3.69
C GLY A 71 -14.41 -2.22 -5.16
N ARG A 72 -14.02 -1.33 -6.10
CA ARG A 72 -14.03 -1.65 -7.53
C ARG A 72 -12.76 -2.35 -7.95
N THR A 73 -12.88 -3.29 -8.87
CA THR A 73 -11.73 -3.99 -9.45
C THR A 73 -10.78 -3.02 -10.15
N VAL A 74 -9.49 -3.19 -9.90
CA VAL A 74 -8.42 -2.33 -10.40
C VAL A 74 -7.57 -3.13 -11.38
N THR A 75 -7.43 -2.63 -12.60
CA THR A 75 -6.52 -3.22 -13.58
C THR A 75 -5.07 -2.83 -13.29
N PRO A 76 -4.10 -3.75 -13.43
CA PRO A 76 -2.69 -3.47 -13.15
C PRO A 76 -2.10 -2.27 -13.89
N SER A 77 -2.53 -2.05 -15.15
CA SER A 77 -2.10 -0.94 -16.01
C SER A 77 -2.70 0.42 -15.60
N GLY A 78 -3.81 0.43 -14.86
CA GLY A 78 -4.43 1.64 -14.33
C GLY A 78 -3.81 2.12 -13.01
N CYS A 79 -2.91 1.34 -12.42
CA CYS A 79 -2.32 1.57 -11.11
C CYS A 79 -1.11 2.48 -11.18
N LYS A 80 -1.31 3.76 -10.89
CA LYS A 80 -0.22 4.75 -10.87
C LYS A 80 0.01 5.22 -9.44
N GLY A 81 1.19 4.92 -8.94
CA GLY A 81 1.74 5.46 -7.70
C GLY A 81 2.71 6.59 -8.02
N PHE A 82 2.88 7.51 -7.08
CA PHE A 82 3.90 8.52 -7.20
C PHE A 82 4.46 8.92 -5.85
N PHE A 83 5.74 9.28 -5.83
CA PHE A 83 6.35 10.01 -4.73
C PHE A 83 6.28 11.51 -4.97
N TYR A 84 6.01 12.25 -3.91
CA TYR A 84 6.03 13.70 -3.89
C TYR A 84 6.75 14.17 -2.62
N SER A 85 7.44 15.31 -2.71
CA SER A 85 8.04 15.97 -1.57
C SER A 85 6.99 16.73 -0.78
N ASN A 86 7.09 16.67 0.55
CA ASN A 86 6.36 17.52 1.46
C ASN A 86 7.32 18.06 2.52
N GLY A 87 7.79 19.29 2.32
CA GLY A 87 8.94 19.82 3.05
C GLY A 87 10.16 18.92 2.85
N ASN A 88 10.75 18.45 3.96
CA ASN A 88 11.95 17.61 3.94
C ASN A 88 11.65 16.10 3.84
N ALA A 89 10.37 15.72 3.77
CA ALA A 89 9.94 14.32 3.74
C ALA A 89 9.45 13.92 2.35
N LEU A 90 9.78 12.69 1.95
CA LEU A 90 9.22 12.09 0.75
C LEU A 90 8.01 11.22 1.14
N ASN A 91 6.91 11.37 0.40
CA ASN A 91 5.67 10.65 0.66
C ASN A 91 5.17 9.96 -0.60
N PHE A 92 4.62 8.77 -0.43
CA PHE A 92 3.98 7.97 -1.46
C PHE A 92 2.47 8.18 -1.45
N LYS A 93 1.87 8.27 -2.64
CA LYS A 93 0.41 8.18 -2.81
C LYS A 93 0.07 7.41 -4.08
N CYS A 94 -0.98 6.61 -4.01
CA CYS A 94 -1.60 6.02 -5.19
C CYS A 94 -2.97 6.64 -5.46
N HIS A 95 -3.19 7.09 -6.70
CA HIS A 95 -4.48 7.65 -7.12
C HIS A 95 -5.60 6.62 -7.22
N ARG A 96 -5.27 5.33 -7.37
CA ARG A 96 -6.26 4.28 -7.64
C ARG A 96 -6.65 3.50 -6.38
N CYS A 97 -5.71 2.82 -5.71
CA CYS A 97 -6.04 2.15 -4.44
C CYS A 97 -6.30 3.15 -3.31
N GLY A 98 -5.68 4.34 -3.35
CA GLY A 98 -5.78 5.35 -2.28
C GLY A 98 -4.75 5.19 -1.17
N THR A 99 -3.90 4.15 -1.22
CA THR A 99 -2.83 3.96 -0.23
C THR A 99 -1.88 5.15 -0.24
N GLY A 100 -1.65 5.72 0.94
CA GLY A 100 -0.64 6.74 1.20
C GLY A 100 0.31 6.26 2.30
N LYS A 101 1.61 6.44 2.10
CA LYS A 101 2.66 6.02 3.04
C LYS A 101 3.78 7.06 3.06
N GLN A 102 4.44 7.21 4.19
CA GLN A 102 5.74 7.91 4.22
C GLN A 102 6.81 7.02 3.56
N PHE A 103 7.88 7.62 3.03
CA PHE A 103 8.91 6.89 2.29
C PHE A 103 9.53 5.73 3.08
N HIS A 104 9.86 5.93 4.36
CA HIS A 104 10.41 4.86 5.20
C HIS A 104 9.47 3.65 5.33
N ASN A 105 8.15 3.88 5.47
CA ASN A 105 7.17 2.80 5.55
C ASN A 105 7.01 2.09 4.21
N PHE A 106 7.14 2.82 3.09
CA PHE A 106 7.15 2.22 1.76
C PHE A 106 8.37 1.30 1.59
N LEU A 107 9.56 1.74 2.02
CA LEU A 107 10.77 0.93 1.99
C LEU A 107 10.61 -0.31 2.87
N GLU A 108 10.07 -0.19 4.07
CA GLU A 108 9.88 -1.33 4.98
C GLU A 108 8.94 -2.41 4.39
N ASP A 109 7.93 -2.01 3.63
CA ASP A 109 6.95 -2.92 3.04
C ASP A 109 7.49 -3.67 1.81
N HIS A 110 8.36 -3.04 1.00
CA HIS A 110 8.81 -3.60 -0.28
C HIS A 110 10.30 -3.93 -0.36
N PHE A 111 11.13 -3.20 0.38
CA PHE A 111 12.59 -3.28 0.35
C PHE A 111 13.15 -3.27 1.78
N PRO A 112 12.88 -4.31 2.60
CA PRO A 112 13.24 -4.32 4.01
C PRO A 112 14.76 -4.22 4.27
N SER A 113 15.60 -4.70 3.36
CA SER A 113 17.06 -4.52 3.42
C SER A 113 17.46 -3.05 3.29
N VAL A 114 16.98 -2.39 2.23
CA VAL A 114 17.23 -0.96 1.95
C VAL A 114 16.64 -0.07 3.04
N PHE A 115 15.52 -0.47 3.63
CA PHE A 115 14.93 0.22 4.78
C PHE A 115 15.87 0.29 5.99
N LEU A 116 16.53 -0.81 6.35
CA LEU A 116 17.45 -0.84 7.48
C LEU A 116 18.67 0.05 7.23
N GLU A 117 19.22 0.03 6.00
CA GLU A 117 20.30 0.93 5.59
C GLU A 117 19.89 2.40 5.71
N TYR A 118 18.71 2.74 5.18
CA TYR A 118 18.15 4.09 5.25
C TYR A 118 17.95 4.57 6.69
N VAL A 119 17.44 3.71 7.57
CA VAL A 119 17.26 4.06 8.98
C VAL A 119 18.62 4.24 9.65
N ALA A 120 19.60 3.38 9.39
CA ALA A 120 20.93 3.48 9.99
C ALA A 120 21.64 4.78 9.62
N GLU A 121 21.56 5.21 8.35
CA GLU A 121 22.15 6.48 7.92
C GLU A 121 21.46 7.68 8.58
N ARG A 122 20.13 7.64 8.73
CA ARG A 122 19.39 8.70 9.43
C ARG A 122 19.68 8.71 10.94
N ASP A 123 19.86 7.55 11.54
CA ASP A 123 20.14 7.38 12.98
C ASP A 123 21.51 7.97 13.32
N GLY A 124 22.51 7.72 12.46
CA GLY A 124 23.85 8.31 12.59
C GLY A 124 23.87 9.85 12.52
N LEU A 125 22.84 10.47 11.94
CA LEU A 125 22.66 11.92 11.88
C LEU A 125 21.71 12.47 12.96
N GLY A 126 21.19 11.60 13.84
CA GLY A 126 20.22 11.99 14.87
C GLY A 126 18.84 12.39 14.32
N LEU A 127 18.48 11.91 13.11
CA LEU A 127 17.21 12.24 12.43
C LEU A 127 16.12 11.16 12.63
N THR A 128 16.26 10.34 13.67
CA THR A 128 15.38 9.22 14.04
C THR A 128 14.82 9.41 15.44
N GLY A 129 13.74 8.69 15.77
CA GLY A 129 13.16 8.69 17.12
C GLY A 129 11.82 9.42 17.24
N LYS A 130 11.47 9.80 18.47
CA LYS A 130 10.15 10.39 18.76
C LYS A 130 10.05 11.77 18.11
N GLY A 131 8.97 12.00 17.34
CA GLY A 131 8.73 13.26 16.66
C GLY A 131 9.47 13.43 15.33
N THR A 132 10.19 12.41 14.86
CA THR A 132 10.81 12.41 13.53
C THR A 132 10.03 11.53 12.55
N ASN A 133 10.42 11.63 11.28
CA ASN A 133 9.79 10.88 10.20
C ASN A 133 10.31 9.45 10.07
N ALA A 134 11.16 8.94 10.97
CA ALA A 134 11.72 7.59 10.88
C ALA A 134 11.92 6.96 12.28
N PRO A 135 11.67 5.64 12.43
CA PRO A 135 11.95 4.95 13.69
C PRO A 135 13.44 4.93 14.01
N THR A 136 13.80 4.66 15.27
CA THR A 136 15.19 4.36 15.65
C THR A 136 15.65 3.05 15.02
N LEU A 137 16.95 2.89 14.82
CA LEU A 137 17.51 1.68 14.21
C LEU A 137 17.14 0.40 14.98
N SER A 138 17.19 0.44 16.31
CA SER A 138 16.79 -0.68 17.16
C SER A 138 15.33 -1.11 16.92
N ASN A 139 14.40 -0.14 16.86
CA ASN A 139 12.99 -0.43 16.60
C ASN A 139 12.77 -0.92 15.15
N ALA A 140 13.48 -0.34 14.18
CA ALA A 140 13.40 -0.77 12.79
C ALA A 140 13.84 -2.22 12.61
N ALA A 141 14.98 -2.59 13.21
CA ALA A 141 15.50 -3.95 13.19
C ALA A 141 14.50 -4.95 13.79
N GLN A 142 13.94 -4.65 14.96
CA GLN A 142 12.92 -5.50 15.60
C GLN A 142 11.69 -5.71 14.71
N ARG A 143 11.22 -4.67 14.01
CA ARG A 143 10.07 -4.77 13.11
C ARG A 143 10.34 -5.66 11.90
N VAL A 144 11.52 -5.54 11.30
CA VAL A 144 11.91 -6.37 10.16
C VAL A 144 12.07 -7.82 10.60
N SER A 145 12.77 -8.09 11.70
CA SER A 145 12.93 -9.44 12.25
C SER A 145 11.59 -10.09 12.63
N GLY A 146 10.68 -9.33 13.25
CA GLY A 146 9.36 -9.84 13.66
C GLY A 146 8.44 -10.18 12.49
N ARG A 147 8.60 -9.54 11.33
CA ARG A 147 7.88 -9.91 10.10
C ARG A 147 8.41 -11.21 9.49
N VAL A 148 9.73 -11.42 9.54
CA VAL A 148 10.36 -12.66 9.05
C VAL A 148 9.90 -13.86 9.87
N THR A 149 9.88 -13.74 11.20
CA THR A 149 9.41 -14.85 12.07
C THR A 149 7.92 -15.15 11.87
N ALA A 150 7.08 -14.14 11.65
CA ALA A 150 5.65 -14.33 11.36
C ALA A 150 5.41 -15.00 9.99
N ALA A 151 6.22 -14.67 8.98
CA ALA A 151 6.14 -15.31 7.66
C ALA A 151 6.53 -16.80 7.71
N PHE A 152 7.50 -17.17 8.56
CA PHE A 152 7.89 -18.56 8.78
C PHE A 152 6.94 -19.31 9.73
N ALA A 153 6.32 -18.64 10.69
CA ALA A 153 5.36 -19.26 11.61
C ALA A 153 4.00 -19.57 10.97
N GLY A 154 3.69 -18.98 9.81
CA GLY A 154 2.48 -19.28 9.03
C GLY A 154 2.45 -20.67 8.39
N GLU A 155 3.55 -21.45 8.47
CA GLU A 155 3.67 -22.77 7.85
C GLU A 155 3.71 -23.94 8.87
N LEU A 156 3.38 -23.69 10.15
CA LEU A 156 3.34 -24.78 11.16
C LEU A 156 2.14 -24.67 12.13
N VAL A 157 0.95 -24.97 11.63
CA VAL A 157 -0.27 -25.36 12.37
C VAL A 157 -0.99 -26.35 11.42
N GLU A 158 -1.24 -27.64 11.65
CA GLU A 158 -1.30 -28.55 12.80
C GLU A 158 -0.39 -29.77 12.53
N SER A 159 0.30 -30.34 13.51
CA SER A 159 -0.18 -31.53 14.21
C SER A 159 0.55 -31.69 15.53
N GLY A 160 -0.21 -31.70 16.62
CA GLY A 160 0.30 -31.91 17.97
C GLY A 160 0.74 -33.35 18.23
N SER A 161 1.75 -33.46 19.08
CA SER A 161 1.98 -34.46 20.14
C SER A 161 1.99 -35.95 19.78
N GLY A 162 3.18 -36.54 19.95
CA GLY A 162 3.37 -37.97 20.17
C GLY A 162 4.84 -38.32 20.27
N ILE A 163 5.43 -38.17 21.47
CA ILE A 163 6.74 -38.76 21.78
C ILE A 163 6.52 -40.26 21.93
N GLU A 164 7.05 -41.05 21.00
CA GLU A 164 7.43 -42.43 21.27
C GLU A 164 8.66 -42.81 20.44
N LYS A 165 9.65 -43.37 21.15
CA LYS A 165 10.90 -43.88 20.59
C LYS A 165 10.65 -45.26 20.01
N THR A 166 11.06 -45.54 18.77
CA THR A 166 11.51 -46.88 18.35
C THR A 166 12.27 -46.84 17.03
N ASP A 167 13.20 -47.77 16.93
CA ASP A 167 14.33 -47.87 16.00
C ASP A 167 14.01 -48.17 14.53
N CYS A 168 15.08 -48.04 13.75
CA CYS A 168 15.24 -48.30 12.33
C CYS A 168 14.98 -49.76 11.88
N LYS A 169 14.33 -49.92 10.72
CA LYS A 169 14.67 -50.98 9.75
C LYS A 169 14.12 -50.68 8.34
N ALA A 170 14.94 -51.04 7.36
CA ALA A 170 14.68 -50.90 5.93
C ALA A 170 13.89 -52.10 5.34
N ALA A 171 13.39 -51.86 4.12
CA ALA A 171 13.01 -52.77 3.04
C ALA A 171 11.51 -52.96 2.78
N GLY A 172 11.15 -52.86 1.48
CA GLY A 172 10.13 -53.73 0.87
C GLY A 172 8.97 -53.03 0.15
N ASP A 173 8.96 -53.21 -1.17
CA ASP A 173 7.96 -52.84 -2.17
C ASP A 173 6.51 -53.28 -1.87
N SER A 174 5.52 -52.50 -2.31
CA SER A 174 4.52 -52.92 -3.31
C SER A 174 3.35 -51.93 -3.45
N ALA A 175 2.87 -51.86 -4.69
CA ALA A 175 1.81 -51.02 -5.22
C ALA A 175 0.43 -51.22 -4.56
N ALA A 176 -0.33 -50.12 -4.45
CA ALA A 176 -1.78 -50.15 -4.55
C ALA A 176 -2.31 -48.78 -4.99
N THR A 177 -2.76 -48.76 -6.24
CA THR A 177 -3.67 -47.78 -6.84
C THR A 177 -4.90 -47.55 -5.95
N SER A 178 -5.23 -46.29 -5.68
CA SER A 178 -6.61 -45.87 -5.40
C SER A 178 -6.80 -44.40 -5.76
N GLN A 179 -7.56 -44.22 -6.83
CA GLN A 179 -8.13 -42.96 -7.28
C GLN A 179 -9.08 -42.45 -6.18
N ASN A 180 -8.96 -41.19 -5.77
CA ASN A 180 -10.02 -40.57 -4.99
C ASN A 180 -10.41 -39.20 -5.58
N GLN A 181 -11.71 -39.06 -5.74
CA GLN A 181 -12.37 -38.20 -6.70
C GLN A 181 -12.51 -36.76 -6.20
N VAL A 182 -12.41 -35.84 -7.15
CA VAL A 182 -12.68 -34.41 -7.01
C VAL A 182 -14.18 -34.20 -6.78
N ILE A 183 -14.55 -33.74 -5.59
CA ILE A 183 -15.91 -33.22 -5.32
C ILE A 183 -15.90 -31.71 -5.62
N SER A 184 -16.33 -31.37 -6.82
CA SER A 184 -16.66 -30.02 -7.25
C SER A 184 -18.12 -29.70 -6.90
N GLY A 185 -18.32 -28.91 -5.84
CA GLY A 185 -19.62 -28.34 -5.48
C GLY A 185 -19.58 -26.81 -5.52
N PRO A 186 -20.62 -26.12 -6.03
CA PRO A 186 -20.65 -24.66 -6.10
C PRO A 186 -20.87 -24.04 -4.71
N ILE A 187 -19.88 -23.25 -4.26
CA ILE A 187 -19.96 -22.44 -3.03
C ILE A 187 -20.95 -21.29 -3.27
N GLN A 188 -22.13 -21.38 -2.64
CA GLN A 188 -23.05 -20.24 -2.57
C GLN A 188 -22.55 -19.25 -1.50
N PRO A 189 -22.61 -17.92 -1.72
CA PRO A 189 -22.25 -16.95 -0.70
C PRO A 189 -23.29 -16.97 0.42
N ALA A 190 -22.86 -17.36 1.63
CA ALA A 190 -23.67 -17.29 2.83
C ALA A 190 -24.04 -15.82 3.10
N ILE A 191 -25.30 -15.46 2.87
CA ILE A 191 -25.86 -14.18 3.30
C ILE A 191 -26.04 -14.27 4.82
N THR A 192 -25.05 -13.79 5.57
CA THR A 192 -25.17 -13.58 7.01
C THR A 192 -26.26 -12.53 7.24
N LYS A 193 -27.47 -12.97 7.61
CA LYS A 193 -28.56 -12.07 8.01
C LYS A 193 -28.11 -11.30 9.24
N LEU A 194 -27.97 -9.98 9.11
CA LEU A 194 -27.72 -9.09 10.25
C LEU A 194 -28.80 -9.31 11.32
N PRO A 195 -28.44 -9.35 12.62
CA PRO A 195 -29.39 -9.55 13.69
C PRO A 195 -30.47 -8.46 13.67
N ARG A 196 -31.74 -8.86 13.72
CA ARG A 196 -32.87 -7.93 13.84
C ARG A 196 -32.80 -7.27 15.22
N LEU A 197 -32.54 -5.96 15.25
CA LEU A 197 -32.57 -5.19 16.50
C LEU A 197 -33.98 -5.21 17.09
N THR A 198 -34.07 -5.30 18.42
CA THR A 198 -35.34 -5.22 19.13
C THR A 198 -35.97 -3.83 18.99
N PRO A 199 -37.31 -3.68 19.11
CA PRO A 199 -37.97 -2.38 19.05
C PRO A 199 -37.38 -1.34 20.03
N GLN A 200 -36.95 -1.79 21.21
CA GLN A 200 -36.31 -0.94 22.21
C GLN A 200 -34.91 -0.47 21.79
N GLN A 201 -34.13 -1.32 21.12
CA GLN A 201 -32.84 -0.94 20.54
C GLN A 201 -33.00 0.00 19.34
N GLN A 202 -34.05 -0.18 18.53
CA GLN A 202 -34.37 0.73 17.42
C GLN A 202 -34.78 2.13 17.93
N ALA A 203 -35.55 2.19 19.01
CA ALA A 203 -35.90 3.46 19.69
C ALA A 203 -34.64 4.17 20.25
N GLY A 204 -33.71 3.42 20.86
CA GLY A 204 -32.45 3.98 21.35
C GLY A 204 -31.54 4.55 20.25
N CYS A 205 -31.39 3.81 19.14
CA CYS A 205 -30.60 4.26 17.99
C CYS A 205 -31.20 5.50 17.31
N SER A 206 -32.52 5.53 17.12
CA SER A 206 -33.22 6.67 16.53
C SER A 206 -33.15 7.93 17.41
N ALA A 207 -33.31 7.79 18.72
CA ALA A 207 -33.14 8.91 19.67
C ALA A 207 -31.70 9.48 19.64
N ARG A 208 -30.69 8.61 19.56
CA ARG A 208 -29.28 9.04 19.48
C ARG A 208 -28.96 9.76 18.18
N LEU A 209 -29.53 9.32 17.05
CA LEU A 209 -29.44 10.04 15.77
C LEU A 209 -30.11 11.41 15.84
N ALA A 210 -31.35 11.48 16.37
CA ALA A 210 -32.08 12.74 16.52
C ALA A 210 -31.32 13.76 17.39
N HIS A 211 -30.68 13.29 18.47
CA HIS A 211 -29.84 14.14 19.31
C HIS A 211 -28.64 14.71 18.54
N LYS A 212 -27.92 13.88 17.78
CA LYS A 212 -26.78 14.32 16.94
C LYS A 212 -27.21 15.34 15.88
N VAL A 213 -28.35 15.12 15.22
CA VAL A 213 -28.92 16.04 14.23
C VAL A 213 -29.26 17.38 14.89
N LYS A 214 -29.88 17.37 16.07
CA LYS A 214 -30.22 18.59 16.82
C LYS A 214 -28.98 19.35 17.28
N GLN A 215 -27.90 18.66 17.67
CA GLN A 215 -26.61 19.28 17.97
C GLN A 215 -26.00 19.94 16.73
N HIS A 216 -26.00 19.25 15.59
CA HIS A 216 -25.48 19.80 14.33
C HIS A 216 -26.27 21.04 13.89
N GLN A 217 -27.61 21.03 14.03
CA GLN A 217 -28.45 22.17 13.70
C GLN A 217 -28.18 23.38 14.61
N LYS A 218 -27.94 23.16 15.90
CA LYS A 218 -27.51 24.23 16.83
C LYS A 218 -26.15 24.82 16.47
N LEU A 219 -25.20 23.99 16.02
CA LEU A 219 -23.90 24.47 15.54
C LEU A 219 -24.06 25.33 14.27
N ARG A 220 -24.91 24.90 13.32
CA ARG A 220 -25.22 25.70 12.11
C ARG A 220 -25.90 27.05 12.42
N GLN A 221 -26.70 27.12 13.48
CA GLN A 221 -27.36 28.36 13.91
C GLN A 221 -26.41 29.31 14.65
N ARG A 222 -25.33 28.80 15.25
CA ARG A 222 -24.33 29.60 15.95
C ARG A 222 -23.36 30.34 15.02
N ASP A 223 -23.12 29.80 13.83
CA ASP A 223 -22.23 30.39 12.82
C ASP A 223 -22.94 30.58 11.46
N PRO A 224 -23.61 31.72 11.21
CA PRO A 224 -24.24 32.00 9.92
C PRO A 224 -23.23 32.25 8.75
N ALA A 225 -21.92 32.14 9.00
CA ALA A 225 -20.85 32.47 8.05
C ALA A 225 -19.87 31.32 7.75
N ALA A 226 -20.28 30.05 7.90
CA ALA A 226 -19.46 28.93 7.44
C ALA A 226 -19.61 28.74 5.91
N PRO A 227 -18.56 28.97 5.10
CA PRO A 227 -18.65 28.87 3.65
C PRO A 227 -18.89 27.43 3.19
N TYR A 228 -19.70 27.33 2.15
CA TYR A 228 -20.06 26.11 1.43
C TYR A 228 -18.79 25.45 0.87
N LEU A 229 -18.43 24.26 1.36
CA LEU A 229 -17.54 23.36 0.63
C LEU A 229 -18.41 22.61 -0.37
N GLN A 230 -18.39 23.08 -1.61
CA GLN A 230 -18.93 22.38 -2.78
C GLN A 230 -17.93 21.27 -3.17
N ASP A 231 -18.37 20.02 -3.07
CA ASP A 231 -17.77 18.86 -3.77
C ASP A 231 -18.09 18.90 -5.27
#